data_AF-A0A7L2J8F5-F1
#
_entry.id   AF-A0A7L2J8F5-F1
#
_cell.length_a   1.000
_cell.length_b   1.000
_cell.length_c   1.000
_cell.angle_alpha   90.00
_cell.angle_beta   90.00
_cell.angle_gamma   90.00
#
_symmetry.space_group_name_H-M   'P 1'
#
loop_
_entity.id
_entity.type
_entity.pdbx_description
1 polymer ?
#
loop_
_entity_poly.entity_id
_entity_poly.type
_entity_poly.pdbx_seq_one_letter_code
_entity_poly.pdbx_strand_id
1 'polypeptide(L)' 'GTAAGTAGTLGMKQRVELCQGFGNSSWRYLQGRSVRVTAEDEWLWFDVTESVRQWLQGS' A
#
# COMPACT_ATOMS: atom_id res chain seq x y z
N GLY A 1 -15.89 16.62 8.99
CA GLY A 1 -15.01 17.62 8.37
C GLY A 1 -13.58 17.17 8.51
N THR A 2 -12.84 17.14 7.40
CA THR A 2 -11.35 17.22 7.30
C THR A 2 -11.00 17.07 5.81
N ALA A 3 -11.09 18.15 5.04
CA ALA A 3 -10.63 18.23 3.63
C ALA A 3 -9.45 19.20 3.46
N ALA A 4 -8.91 19.74 4.56
CA ALA A 4 -7.86 20.75 4.53
C ALA A 4 -6.44 20.17 4.28
N GLY A 5 -6.23 18.86 4.48
CA GLY A 5 -4.91 18.23 4.29
C GLY A 5 -4.56 17.93 2.82
N THR A 6 -5.55 17.57 2.00
CA THR A 6 -5.33 17.10 0.62
C THR A 6 -5.02 18.24 -0.36
N ALA A 7 -5.50 19.45 -0.09
CA ALA A 7 -5.33 20.61 -0.97
C ALA A 7 -3.85 20.99 -1.17
N GLY A 8 -3.01 20.81 -0.15
CA GLY A 8 -1.57 21.14 -0.20
C GLY A 8 -0.70 20.10 -0.89
N THR A 9 -1.23 18.90 -1.16
CA THR A 9 -0.45 17.76 -1.68
C THR A 9 -0.84 17.32 -3.09
N LEU A 10 -1.87 17.93 -3.66
CA LEU A 10 -2.34 17.62 -5.02
C LEU A 10 -1.19 17.72 -6.04
N GLY A 11 -1.06 16.67 -6.86
CA GLY A 11 -0.03 16.54 -7.88
C GLY A 11 1.33 16.04 -7.37
N MET A 12 1.56 15.98 -6.04
CA MET A 12 2.77 15.39 -5.47
C MET A 12 2.82 13.88 -5.70
N LYS A 13 4.03 13.31 -5.71
CA LYS A 13 4.24 11.87 -5.66
C LYS A 13 4.50 11.43 -4.23
N GLN A 14 3.73 10.46 -3.75
CA GLN A 14 3.93 9.81 -2.46
C GLN A 14 4.39 8.37 -2.68
N ARG A 15 5.41 7.94 -1.95
CA ARG A 15 5.82 6.52 -1.92
C ARG A 15 4.96 5.78 -0.90
N VAL A 16 4.35 4.68 -1.32
CA VAL A 16 3.69 3.72 -0.44
C VAL A 16 4.43 2.39 -0.48
N GLU A 17 4.40 1.67 0.62
CA GLU A 17 5.04 0.37 0.79
C GLU A 17 4.05 -0.63 1.38
N LEU A 18 3.98 -1.80 0.76
CA LEU A 18 3.19 -2.93 1.18
C LEU A 18 4.12 -3.92 1.89
N CYS A 19 3.72 -4.32 3.09
CA CYS A 19 4.40 -5.33 3.89
C CYS A 19 3.40 -6.41 4.33
N GLN A 20 3.86 -7.65 4.41
CA GLN A 20 3.11 -8.75 5.04
C GLN A 20 3.56 -8.97 6.48
N GLY A 21 2.63 -9.35 7.35
CA GLY A 21 2.97 -9.82 8.70
C GLY A 21 3.74 -11.14 8.61
N PHE A 22 4.89 -11.22 9.29
CA PHE A 22 5.77 -12.39 9.27
C PHE A 22 5.90 -13.07 10.66
N GLY A 23 4.97 -12.76 11.58
CA GLY A 23 4.97 -13.26 12.96
C GLY A 23 5.87 -12.44 13.90
N ASN A 24 5.72 -12.62 15.22
CA ASN A 24 6.49 -11.90 16.26
C ASN A 24 6.54 -10.36 16.07
N SER A 25 5.42 -9.76 15.65
CA SER A 25 5.34 -8.32 15.34
C SER A 25 6.32 -7.84 14.26
N SER A 26 6.88 -8.77 13.47
CA SER A 26 7.78 -8.47 12.36
C SER A 26 7.00 -8.34 11.05
N TRP A 27 7.53 -7.50 10.19
CA TRP A 27 6.97 -7.18 8.87
C TRP A 27 7.99 -7.53 7.80
N ARG A 28 7.52 -8.13 6.72
CA ARG A 28 8.33 -8.40 5.53
C ARG A 28 7.86 -7.51 4.40
N TYR A 29 8.78 -6.72 3.85
CA TYR A 29 8.52 -5.92 2.66
C TYR A 29 8.12 -6.80 1.48
N LEU A 30 7.06 -6.39 0.77
CA LEU A 30 6.62 -7.01 -0.48
C LEU A 30 6.96 -6.12 -1.67
N GLN A 31 6.39 -4.93 -1.71
CA GLN A 31 6.49 -4.02 -2.85
C GLN A 31 6.23 -2.58 -2.42
N GLY A 32 6.81 -1.62 -3.14
CA GLY A 32 6.44 -0.22 -3.02
C GLY A 32 6.16 0.41 -4.38
N ARG A 33 5.24 1.38 -4.38
CA ARG A 33 4.81 2.13 -5.57
C ARG A 33 4.80 3.62 -5.26
N SER A 34 5.20 4.43 -6.24
CA SER A 34 4.97 5.88 -6.17
C SER A 34 3.60 6.18 -6.75
N VAL A 35 2.74 6.81 -5.96
CA VAL A 35 1.36 7.19 -6.30
C VAL A 35 1.29 8.70 -6.42
N ARG A 36 0.55 9.21 -7.41
CA ARG A 36 0.31 10.64 -7.54
C ARG A 36 -0.92 11.00 -6.71
N VAL A 37 -0.85 12.05 -5.93
CA VAL A 37 -2.02 12.55 -5.19
C VAL A 37 -2.95 13.25 -6.17
N THR A 38 -4.16 12.69 -6.36
CA THR A 38 -5.22 13.21 -7.22
C THR A 38 -6.40 13.72 -6.38
N ALA A 39 -7.27 14.53 -6.99
CA ALA A 39 -8.51 14.99 -6.36
C ALA A 39 -9.62 13.93 -6.40
N GLU A 40 -9.50 12.99 -7.35
CA GLU A 40 -10.42 11.89 -7.58
C GLU A 40 -9.96 10.65 -6.83
N ASP A 41 -10.93 9.85 -6.38
CA ASP A 41 -10.67 8.55 -5.76
C ASP A 41 -10.12 7.57 -6.81
N GLU A 42 -8.90 7.07 -6.58
CA GLU A 42 -8.25 6.08 -7.43
C GLU A 42 -8.16 4.72 -6.71
N TRP A 43 -8.54 3.66 -7.41
CA TRP A 43 -8.31 2.29 -6.93
C TRP A 43 -6.85 1.87 -7.18
N LEU A 44 -6.15 1.58 -6.09
CA LEU A 44 -4.84 0.94 -6.14
C LEU A 44 -4.98 -0.56 -5.93
N TRP A 45 -4.17 -1.33 -6.63
CA TRP A 45 -4.08 -2.77 -6.46
C TRP A 45 -2.62 -3.20 -6.41
N PHE A 46 -2.38 -4.32 -5.74
CA PHE A 46 -1.08 -4.97 -5.62
C PHE A 46 -1.25 -6.44 -5.95
N ASP A 47 -0.33 -7.00 -6.73
CA ASP A 47 -0.28 -8.44 -6.94
C ASP A 47 0.31 -9.10 -5.69
N VAL A 48 -0.51 -9.86 -4.99
CA VAL A 48 -0.15 -10.60 -3.77
C VAL A 48 -0.29 -12.11 -3.97
N THR A 49 -0.33 -12.58 -5.22
CA THR A 49 -0.60 -13.98 -5.56
C THR A 49 0.32 -14.95 -4.81
N GLU A 50 1.63 -14.69 -4.80
CA GLU A 50 2.60 -15.56 -4.13
C GLU A 50 2.46 -15.56 -2.60
N SER A 51 2.21 -14.39 -1.99
CA SER A 51 1.96 -14.28 -0.55
C SER A 51 0.71 -15.06 -0.14
N VAL A 52 -0.39 -14.90 -0.88
CA VAL A 52 -1.64 -15.63 -0.62
C VAL A 52 -1.45 -17.13 -0.82
N ARG A 53 -0.71 -17.55 -1.86
CA ARG A 53 -0.37 -18.96 -2.07
C ARG A 53 0.38 -19.56 -0.88
N GLN A 54 1.37 -18.85 -0.34
CA GLN A 54 2.13 -19.30 0.84
C GLN A 54 1.24 -19.44 2.08
N TRP A 55 0.30 -18.52 2.29
CA TRP A 55 -0.64 -18.60 3.42
C TRP A 55 -1.56 -19.82 3.31
N LEU A 56 -2.06 -20.12 2.12
CA LEU A 56 -2.90 -21.30 1.88
C LEU A 56 -2.14 -22.62 2.04
N GLN A 57 -0.81 -22.61 1.87
CA GLN A 57 0.04 -23.78 2.09
C GLN A 57 0.36 -24.04 3.58
N GLY A 58 0.02 -23.11 4.47
CA GLY A 58 0.15 -23.30 5.93
C GLY A 58 1.42 -22.73 6.57
N SER A 59 2.22 -21.97 5.81
CA SER A 59 3.57 -21.48 6.21
C SER A 59 4.63 -22.57 6.36
#